data_AF-A0A0U9HP99-F1
#
_entry.id   AF-A0A0U9HP99-F1
#
_cell.length_a   1.000
_cell.length_b   1.000
_cell.length_c   1.000
_cell.angle_alpha   90.00
_cell.angle_beta   90.00
_cell.angle_gamma   90.00
#
_symmetry.space_group_name_H-M   'P 1'
#
loop_
_entity.id
_entity.type
_entity.pdbx_description
1 polymer ?
#
loop_
_entity_poly.entity_id
_entity_poly.type
_entity_poly.pdbx_seq_one_letter_code
_entity_poly.pdbx_strand_id
1 'polypeptide(L)'
;MSFPVFRHTISRFRELLKEDGQRVSQLIRYDPIIAYLIFQEVNKPCGKVEITNFSQMVNYLGIDKIENLIIQRDLFLESEDLHIWIYGVLSGEISALISEKFSHIHRDEAFFAGLLPCLGLLFMMNEFPKYRSIIHFLIKLPIEDRVFLEEKVFGTNHIDTLRRNILCPPFKEVVNLLIKIFFEGNKDIKNAAPPKGSALQSFYDLALLADLSSYGAQALMFPSVVDNRELFIEFSKKYFRIKEPDSIEILQTAMDRFISVAQEFNVIEEIPFSTETFYQLKKFQFETKNPVFHNMIKKLFEENGKDKNIYIYGERAVGKRLLAAALYTDDNNPRKEKPFVMIFCDIEEEILEEEFFGIKEGYFGKKGKRGVLKNAEGGTLVIKEFDSMPISFQEKFEKAIKKGKFYRVGDINPVDFPDVKFILVGKEDIRIKAAKGEFSSSLIKLLNPVFLRIPPLRERREDVFYIAGEIVKKYNLKIEDKLSQPEIIEKLRTDPFPNNLRDLKRFLFLLYIQRLLKS
;
A
#
# COMPACT_ATOMS: atom_id res chain seq x y z
N MET A 1 6.00 21.38 -23.07
CA MET A 1 4.60 21.10 -23.43
C MET A 1 3.71 21.90 -22.50
N SER A 2 2.56 22.41 -22.95
CA SER A 2 1.56 22.98 -22.04
C SER A 2 0.86 21.82 -21.34
N PHE A 3 0.80 21.84 -20.00
CA PHE A 3 0.08 20.84 -19.22
C PHE A 3 -1.34 21.34 -18.94
N PRO A 4 -2.37 20.48 -19.07
CA PRO A 4 -3.74 20.87 -18.76
C PRO A 4 -3.91 21.05 -17.24
N VAL A 5 -4.71 22.02 -16.84
CA VAL A 5 -5.02 22.36 -15.43
C VAL A 5 -6.48 22.08 -15.13
N PHE A 6 -6.86 21.86 -13.86
CA PHE A 6 -8.25 21.55 -13.55
C PHE A 6 -9.14 22.78 -13.70
N ARG A 7 -10.24 22.65 -14.47
CA ARG A 7 -11.16 23.76 -14.75
C ARG A 7 -11.74 24.39 -13.49
N HIS A 8 -12.14 23.55 -12.52
CA HIS A 8 -12.68 24.01 -11.24
C HIS A 8 -11.65 24.86 -10.47
N THR A 9 -10.37 24.48 -10.49
CA THR A 9 -9.30 25.25 -9.88
C THR A 9 -9.18 26.64 -10.50
N ILE A 10 -9.15 26.71 -11.83
CA ILE A 10 -9.01 27.99 -12.54
C ILE A 10 -10.22 28.89 -12.29
N SER A 11 -11.43 28.33 -12.27
CA SER A 11 -12.64 29.06 -11.90
C SER A 11 -12.51 29.64 -10.49
N ARG A 12 -12.10 28.82 -9.52
CA ARG A 12 -11.97 29.23 -8.13
C ARG A 12 -10.89 30.29 -7.92
N PHE A 13 -9.74 30.15 -8.58
CA PHE A 13 -8.66 31.14 -8.46
C PHE A 13 -9.03 32.48 -9.11
N ARG A 14 -9.80 32.50 -10.19
CA ARG A 14 -10.32 33.76 -10.77
C ARG A 14 -11.30 34.47 -9.84
N GLU A 15 -12.07 33.74 -9.03
CA GLU A 15 -12.91 34.32 -7.98
C GLU A 15 -12.03 34.88 -6.85
N LEU A 16 -11.13 34.07 -6.30
CA LEU A 16 -10.30 34.44 -5.15
C LEU A 16 -9.35 35.60 -5.44
N LEU A 17 -8.80 35.71 -6.66
CA LEU A 17 -7.96 36.85 -7.05
C LEU A 17 -8.71 38.19 -7.01
N LYS A 18 -10.04 38.18 -7.10
CA LYS A 18 -10.88 39.39 -6.96
C LYS A 18 -11.22 39.71 -5.51
N GLU A 19 -11.21 38.71 -4.63
CA GLU A 19 -11.67 38.81 -3.23
C GLU A 19 -10.51 38.91 -2.23
N ASP A 20 -9.62 37.92 -2.23
CA ASP A 20 -8.47 37.79 -1.33
C ASP A 20 -7.35 36.95 -1.97
N GLY A 21 -6.39 37.65 -2.57
CA GLY A 21 -5.23 37.03 -3.22
C GLY A 21 -4.32 36.23 -2.28
N GLN A 22 -4.38 36.43 -0.95
CA GLN A 22 -3.59 35.62 -0.02
C GLN A 22 -4.13 34.19 0.08
N ARG A 23 -5.44 33.99 -0.10
CA ARG A 23 -6.07 32.66 -0.04
C ARG A 23 -5.65 31.76 -1.19
N VAL A 24 -5.32 32.35 -2.35
CA VAL A 24 -4.74 31.63 -3.50
C VAL A 24 -3.45 30.91 -3.07
N SER A 25 -2.59 31.56 -2.29
CA SER A 25 -1.32 30.98 -1.83
C SER A 25 -1.48 29.68 -1.03
N GLN A 26 -2.59 29.53 -0.31
CA GLN A 26 -2.87 28.36 0.53
C GLN A 26 -3.45 27.20 -0.28
N LEU A 27 -4.27 27.52 -1.28
CA LEU A 27 -4.97 26.52 -2.08
C LEU A 27 -4.16 26.00 -3.27
N ILE A 28 -3.12 26.74 -3.67
CA ILE A 28 -2.38 26.46 -4.90
C ILE A 28 -1.71 25.08 -4.95
N ARG A 29 -1.33 24.56 -3.78
CA ARG A 29 -0.74 23.22 -3.66
C ARG A 29 -1.71 22.09 -4.02
N TYR A 30 -3.02 22.34 -3.94
CA TYR A 30 -4.04 21.31 -4.13
C TYR A 30 -4.38 21.04 -5.60
N ASP A 31 -3.89 21.84 -6.54
CA ASP A 31 -3.89 21.47 -7.95
C ASP A 31 -2.51 20.88 -8.30
N PRO A 32 -2.42 19.56 -8.58
CA PRO A 32 -1.13 18.92 -8.82
C PRO A 32 -0.32 19.60 -9.93
N ILE A 33 -0.96 19.99 -11.04
CA ILE A 33 -0.26 20.60 -12.18
C ILE A 33 0.21 22.00 -11.84
N ILE A 34 -0.62 22.82 -11.19
CA ILE A 34 -0.20 24.17 -10.79
C ILE A 34 0.93 24.09 -9.75
N ALA A 35 0.82 23.18 -8.77
CA ALA A 35 1.89 22.92 -7.80
C ALA A 35 3.21 22.56 -8.50
N TYR A 36 3.15 21.67 -9.50
CA TYR A 36 4.32 21.32 -10.32
C TYR A 36 4.88 22.50 -11.12
N LEU A 37 4.01 23.29 -11.75
CA LEU A 37 4.43 24.44 -12.58
C LEU A 37 5.13 25.50 -11.73
N ILE A 38 4.60 25.80 -10.54
CA ILE A 38 5.23 26.73 -9.60
C ILE A 38 6.58 26.20 -9.14
N PHE A 39 6.62 24.93 -8.75
CA PHE A 39 7.86 24.27 -8.38
C PHE A 39 8.91 24.38 -9.49
N GLN A 40 8.53 24.08 -10.73
CA GLN A 40 9.42 24.16 -11.89
C GLN A 40 9.91 25.59 -12.17
N GLU A 41 9.04 26.58 -12.03
CA GLU A 41 9.37 27.99 -12.26
C GLU A 41 10.30 28.56 -11.19
N VAL A 42 10.04 28.27 -9.92
CA VAL A 42 10.88 28.71 -8.79
C VAL A 42 12.25 28.05 -8.83
N ASN A 43 12.28 26.76 -9.15
CA ASN A 43 13.49 25.94 -9.10
C ASN A 43 14.11 25.73 -10.48
N LYS A 44 13.94 26.68 -11.41
CA LYS A 44 14.72 26.73 -12.68
C LYS A 44 16.22 26.52 -12.38
N PRO A 45 16.99 25.89 -13.29
CA PRO A 45 18.30 25.29 -13.01
C PRO A 45 19.47 26.24 -12.65
N CYS A 46 19.23 27.35 -11.94
CA CYS A 46 20.20 28.39 -11.59
C CYS A 46 20.44 28.56 -10.06
N GLY A 47 19.80 27.78 -9.18
CA GLY A 47 19.96 27.92 -7.72
C GLY A 47 20.78 26.80 -7.06
N LYS A 48 21.65 27.13 -6.08
CA LYS A 48 22.31 26.16 -5.18
C LYS A 48 21.40 25.66 -4.05
N VAL A 49 20.29 26.34 -3.79
CA VAL A 49 19.33 26.05 -2.71
C VAL A 49 17.94 26.03 -3.32
N GLU A 50 17.23 24.92 -3.14
CA GLU A 50 15.87 24.75 -3.65
C GLU A 50 14.86 25.32 -2.65
N ILE A 51 13.81 25.96 -3.16
CA ILE A 51 12.67 26.37 -2.35
C ILE A 51 11.64 25.25 -2.44
N THR A 52 11.46 24.51 -1.34
CA THR A 52 10.50 23.39 -1.25
C THR A 52 9.22 23.74 -0.50
N ASN A 53 9.21 24.85 0.25
CA ASN A 53 8.03 25.35 0.96
C ASN A 53 7.10 26.13 0.03
N PHE A 54 5.81 25.80 0.03
CA PHE A 54 4.84 26.41 -0.90
C PHE A 54 4.66 27.91 -0.64
N SER A 55 4.61 28.34 0.63
CA SER A 55 4.48 29.76 0.96
C SER A 55 5.69 30.57 0.48
N GLN A 56 6.90 30.02 0.59
CA GLN A 56 8.12 30.63 0.06
C GLN A 56 8.12 30.68 -1.47
N MET A 57 7.67 29.61 -2.15
CA MET A 57 7.52 29.58 -3.60
C MET A 57 6.57 30.69 -4.08
N VAL A 58 5.41 30.82 -3.41
CA VAL A 58 4.41 31.82 -3.75
C VAL A 58 4.96 33.24 -3.54
N ASN A 59 5.62 33.48 -2.41
CA ASN A 59 6.26 34.77 -2.14
C ASN A 59 7.37 35.11 -3.14
N TYR A 60 8.14 34.11 -3.58
CA TYR A 60 9.21 34.30 -4.56
C TYR A 60 8.68 34.69 -5.95
N LEU A 61 7.59 34.04 -6.40
CA LEU A 61 6.98 34.36 -7.70
C LEU A 61 6.19 35.69 -7.66
N GLY A 62 5.50 35.94 -6.55
CA GLY A 62 4.50 37.00 -6.45
C GLY A 62 3.17 36.62 -7.12
N ILE A 63 2.08 37.26 -6.67
CA ILE A 63 0.72 36.97 -7.10
C ILE A 63 0.55 37.19 -8.61
N ASP A 64 1.11 38.26 -9.18
CA ASP A 64 0.95 38.58 -10.61
C ASP A 64 1.54 37.50 -11.53
N LYS A 65 2.68 36.89 -11.16
CA LYS A 65 3.26 35.79 -11.96
C LYS A 65 2.43 34.52 -11.82
N ILE A 66 1.92 34.24 -10.63
CA ILE A 66 1.03 33.11 -10.38
C ILE A 66 -0.25 33.26 -11.19
N GLU A 67 -0.84 34.46 -11.18
CA GLU A 67 -1.99 34.79 -11.99
C GLU A 67 -1.71 34.57 -13.48
N ASN A 68 -0.56 35.01 -13.99
CA ASN A 68 -0.17 34.73 -15.38
C ASN A 68 0.00 33.23 -15.67
N LEU A 69 0.59 32.45 -14.75
CA LEU A 69 0.74 30.99 -14.88
C LEU A 69 -0.61 30.25 -14.94
N ILE A 70 -1.63 30.81 -14.28
CA ILE A 70 -3.00 30.29 -14.16
C ILE A 70 -3.87 30.76 -15.34
N ILE A 71 -3.87 32.05 -15.66
CA ILE A 71 -4.81 32.70 -16.60
C ILE A 71 -4.47 32.40 -18.06
N GLN A 72 -3.19 32.27 -18.42
CA GLN A 72 -2.78 32.02 -19.80
C GLN A 72 -3.05 30.57 -20.27
N ARG A 73 -3.72 29.75 -19.46
CA ARG A 73 -4.04 28.35 -19.79
C ARG A 73 -5.36 28.24 -20.54
N ASP A 74 -5.32 27.48 -21.61
CA ASP A 74 -6.44 27.16 -22.52
C ASP A 74 -6.78 25.67 -22.54
N LEU A 75 -5.92 24.82 -21.97
CA LEU A 75 -6.10 23.38 -21.82
C LEU A 75 -6.60 23.05 -20.42
N PHE A 76 -7.78 22.43 -20.35
CA PHE A 76 -8.45 22.12 -19.07
C PHE A 76 -8.71 20.63 -18.90
N LEU A 77 -8.54 20.17 -17.66
CA LEU A 77 -9.09 18.93 -17.15
C LEU A 77 -10.50 19.19 -16.64
N GLU A 78 -11.42 18.32 -17.02
CA GLU A 78 -12.86 18.48 -16.79
C GLU A 78 -13.33 17.66 -15.58
N SER A 79 -14.64 17.67 -15.29
CA SER A 79 -15.23 16.91 -14.18
C SER A 79 -14.97 15.40 -14.27
N GLU A 80 -14.83 14.86 -15.48
CA GLU A 80 -14.41 13.47 -15.71
C GLU A 80 -13.03 13.15 -15.13
N ASP A 81 -12.14 14.13 -14.99
CA ASP A 81 -10.81 13.96 -14.42
C ASP A 81 -10.79 14.23 -12.91
N LEU A 82 -11.92 14.56 -12.28
CA LEU A 82 -11.96 14.92 -10.87
C LEU A 82 -11.39 13.80 -9.98
N HIS A 83 -11.55 12.52 -10.36
CA HIS A 83 -11.01 11.41 -9.59
C HIS A 83 -9.48 11.40 -9.49
N ILE A 84 -8.75 11.88 -10.52
CA ILE A 84 -7.30 11.99 -10.41
C ILE A 84 -6.89 13.15 -9.50
N TRP A 85 -7.65 14.26 -9.50
CA TRP A 85 -7.46 15.35 -8.55
C TRP A 85 -7.66 14.89 -7.11
N ILE A 86 -8.77 14.19 -6.82
CA ILE A 86 -9.07 13.61 -5.50
C ILE A 86 -7.93 12.69 -5.04
N TYR A 87 -7.47 11.80 -5.93
CA TYR A 87 -6.35 10.91 -5.65
C TYR A 87 -5.09 11.68 -5.28
N GLY A 88 -4.75 12.72 -6.05
CA GLY A 88 -3.61 13.59 -5.79
C GLY A 88 -3.70 14.29 -4.43
N VAL A 89 -4.82 14.98 -4.16
CA VAL A 89 -5.02 15.71 -2.91
C VAL A 89 -4.97 14.80 -1.68
N LEU A 90 -5.68 13.67 -1.71
CA LEU A 90 -5.66 12.71 -0.61
C LEU A 90 -4.25 12.14 -0.39
N SER A 91 -3.54 11.80 -1.46
CA SER A 91 -2.17 11.28 -1.39
C SER A 91 -1.22 12.33 -0.78
N GLY A 92 -1.33 13.59 -1.21
CA GLY A 92 -0.59 14.71 -0.64
C GLY A 92 -0.87 14.92 0.86
N GLU A 93 -2.14 14.96 1.27
CA GLU A 93 -2.51 15.15 2.68
C GLU A 93 -2.07 13.99 3.57
N ILE A 94 -2.23 12.75 3.11
CA ILE A 94 -1.79 11.57 3.88
C ILE A 94 -0.28 11.59 4.07
N SER A 95 0.47 11.91 3.01
CA SER A 95 1.93 12.04 3.07
C SER A 95 2.35 13.13 4.07
N ALA A 96 1.71 14.30 3.99
CA ALA A 96 1.93 15.41 4.92
C ALA A 96 1.64 15.01 6.38
N LEU A 97 0.51 14.37 6.65
CA LEU A 97 0.11 13.91 7.99
C LEU A 97 1.08 12.87 8.56
N ILE A 98 1.58 11.96 7.72
CA ILE A 98 2.60 10.99 8.14
C ILE A 98 3.89 11.72 8.52
N SER A 99 4.31 12.72 7.72
CA SER A 99 5.53 13.48 7.97
C SER A 99 5.51 14.25 9.29
N GLU A 100 4.35 14.67 9.78
CA GLU A 100 4.20 15.35 11.08
C GLU A 100 4.68 14.48 12.26
N LYS A 101 4.81 13.16 12.07
CA LYS A 101 5.38 12.23 13.07
C LYS A 101 6.92 12.16 13.05
N PHE A 102 7.59 12.86 12.13
CA PHE A 102 9.04 12.84 11.92
C PHE A 102 9.62 14.25 11.90
N SER A 103 10.80 14.44 12.48
CA SER A 103 11.43 15.77 12.58
C SER A 103 12.30 16.16 11.38
N HIS A 104 12.67 15.19 10.55
CA HIS A 104 13.64 15.37 9.44
C HIS A 104 13.00 15.50 8.06
N ILE A 105 11.66 15.46 7.97
CA ILE A 105 10.91 15.59 6.72
C ILE A 105 9.98 16.80 6.86
N HIS A 106 10.09 17.77 5.95
CA HIS A 106 9.20 18.93 5.96
C HIS A 106 7.81 18.56 5.41
N ARG A 107 6.76 19.15 6.00
CA ARG A 107 5.37 18.87 5.62
C ARG A 107 5.07 19.14 4.15
N ASP A 108 5.54 20.25 3.61
CA ASP A 108 5.31 20.62 2.20
C ASP A 108 6.09 19.70 1.24
N GLU A 109 7.30 19.27 1.65
CA GLU A 109 8.08 18.29 0.89
C GLU A 109 7.37 16.95 0.82
N ALA A 110 6.86 16.48 1.96
CA ALA A 110 6.06 15.29 2.04
C ALA A 110 4.78 15.41 1.21
N PHE A 111 4.08 16.54 1.29
CA PHE A 111 2.88 16.79 0.49
C PHE A 111 3.18 16.66 -1.01
N PHE A 112 4.22 17.34 -1.51
CA PHE A 112 4.61 17.26 -2.91
C PHE A 112 5.11 15.86 -3.31
N ALA A 113 5.84 15.15 -2.43
CA ALA A 113 6.20 13.75 -2.67
C ALA A 113 4.96 12.87 -2.84
N GLY A 114 3.91 13.10 -2.04
CA GLY A 114 2.61 12.42 -2.16
C GLY A 114 1.89 12.71 -3.48
N LEU A 115 2.17 13.85 -4.12
CA LEU A 115 1.63 14.20 -5.45
C LEU A 115 2.36 13.49 -6.59
N LEU A 116 3.61 13.04 -6.41
CA LEU A 116 4.45 12.49 -7.49
C LEU A 116 3.75 11.38 -8.30
N PRO A 117 3.13 10.35 -7.68
CA PRO A 117 2.43 9.33 -8.45
C PRO A 117 1.30 9.91 -9.30
N CYS A 118 0.55 10.88 -8.78
CA CYS A 118 -0.51 11.58 -9.51
C CYS A 118 0.06 12.41 -10.69
N LEU A 119 1.14 13.15 -10.46
CA LEU A 119 1.82 13.91 -11.51
C LEU A 119 2.29 13.03 -12.66
N GLY A 120 2.84 11.85 -12.36
CA GLY A 120 3.25 10.90 -13.38
C GLY A 120 2.07 10.44 -14.24
N LEU A 121 0.91 10.17 -13.65
CA LEU A 121 -0.31 9.79 -14.39
C LEU A 121 -0.77 10.94 -15.30
N LEU A 122 -0.71 12.18 -14.82
CA LEU A 122 -1.08 13.36 -15.60
C LEU A 122 -0.10 13.61 -16.77
N PHE A 123 1.20 13.38 -16.55
CA PHE A 123 2.21 13.44 -17.60
C PHE A 123 2.02 12.34 -18.65
N MET A 124 1.74 11.10 -18.23
CA MET A 124 1.35 10.01 -19.14
C MET A 124 0.11 10.38 -19.95
N MET A 125 -0.91 10.97 -19.31
CA MET A 125 -2.14 11.39 -19.99
C MET A 125 -1.87 12.48 -21.05
N ASN A 126 -0.96 13.41 -20.76
CA ASN A 126 -0.55 14.45 -21.69
C ASN A 126 0.29 13.89 -22.86
N GLU A 127 1.18 12.93 -22.60
CA GLU A 127 2.00 12.28 -23.64
C GLU A 127 1.18 11.30 -24.52
N PHE A 128 0.17 10.63 -23.93
CA PHE A 128 -0.62 9.59 -24.58
C PHE A 128 -2.13 9.86 -24.42
N PRO A 129 -2.81 10.51 -25.37
CA PRO A 129 -4.23 10.87 -25.22
C PRO A 129 -5.16 9.68 -24.90
N LYS A 130 -4.87 8.49 -25.43
CA LYS A 130 -5.65 7.27 -25.14
C LYS A 130 -5.56 6.82 -23.68
N TYR A 131 -4.52 7.23 -22.95
CA TYR A 131 -4.31 6.91 -21.54
C TYR A 131 -5.45 7.41 -20.63
N ARG A 132 -6.13 8.50 -21.01
CA ARG A 132 -7.29 9.03 -20.29
C ARG A 132 -8.41 7.98 -20.11
N SER A 133 -8.59 7.10 -21.09
CA SER A 133 -9.62 6.02 -21.03
C SER A 133 -9.38 4.97 -19.94
N ILE A 134 -8.15 4.86 -19.43
CA ILE A 134 -7.77 3.82 -18.46
C ILE A 134 -7.37 4.40 -17.10
N ILE A 135 -7.27 5.73 -16.96
CA ILE A 135 -6.75 6.39 -15.76
C ILE A 135 -7.58 6.04 -14.51
N HIS A 136 -8.90 6.00 -14.65
CA HIS A 136 -9.86 5.59 -13.61
C HIS A 136 -9.61 4.18 -13.07
N PHE A 137 -9.09 3.29 -13.91
CA PHE A 137 -8.70 1.96 -13.50
C PHE A 137 -7.32 1.97 -12.84
N LEU A 138 -6.35 2.68 -13.41
CA LEU A 138 -4.98 2.73 -12.91
C LEU A 138 -4.88 3.32 -11.50
N ILE A 139 -5.66 4.35 -11.17
CA ILE A 139 -5.65 4.95 -9.82
C ILE A 139 -6.02 3.94 -8.72
N LYS A 140 -6.78 2.88 -9.04
CA LYS A 140 -7.15 1.80 -8.10
C LYS A 140 -6.02 0.81 -7.83
N LEU A 141 -4.96 0.85 -8.63
CA LEU A 141 -3.86 -0.12 -8.59
C LEU A 141 -2.66 0.41 -7.80
N PRO A 142 -1.90 -0.46 -7.13
CA PRO A 142 -0.58 -0.13 -6.59
C PRO A 142 0.38 0.36 -7.68
N ILE A 143 1.35 1.18 -7.29
CA ILE A 143 2.35 1.78 -8.19
C ILE A 143 3.06 0.69 -9.01
N GLU A 144 3.50 -0.40 -8.38
CA GLU A 144 4.19 -1.50 -9.06
C GLU A 144 3.36 -2.16 -10.17
N ASP A 145 2.04 -2.23 -10.00
CA ASP A 145 1.12 -2.83 -10.97
C ASP A 145 0.84 -1.85 -12.11
N ARG A 146 0.79 -0.54 -11.82
CA ARG A 146 0.71 0.50 -12.86
C ARG A 146 1.95 0.49 -13.74
N VAL A 147 3.15 0.54 -13.14
CA VAL A 147 4.43 0.52 -13.88
C VAL A 147 4.47 -0.66 -14.85
N PHE A 148 4.15 -1.86 -14.36
CA PHE A 148 4.10 -3.06 -15.20
C PHE A 148 3.12 -2.92 -16.37
N LEU A 149 1.89 -2.47 -16.11
CA LEU A 149 0.85 -2.38 -17.14
C LEU A 149 1.18 -1.31 -18.18
N GLU A 150 1.70 -0.17 -17.73
CA GLU A 150 2.06 0.95 -18.60
C GLU A 150 3.23 0.61 -19.51
N GLU A 151 4.29 -0.01 -18.99
CA GLU A 151 5.43 -0.46 -19.80
C GLU A 151 4.99 -1.43 -20.89
N LYS A 152 4.08 -2.36 -20.57
CA LYS A 152 3.56 -3.33 -21.53
C LYS A 152 2.67 -2.72 -22.61
N VAL A 153 2.04 -1.57 -22.36
CA VAL A 153 1.06 -0.96 -23.25
C VAL A 153 1.64 0.22 -24.02
N PHE A 154 2.45 1.05 -23.37
CA PHE A 154 2.97 2.31 -23.90
C PHE A 154 4.50 2.34 -24.07
N GLY A 155 5.23 1.32 -23.58
CA GLY A 155 6.70 1.28 -23.65
C GLY A 155 7.41 2.24 -22.68
N THR A 156 6.66 2.89 -21.79
CA THR A 156 7.12 3.77 -20.71
C THR A 156 6.11 3.68 -19.57
N ASN A 157 6.44 4.20 -18.40
CA ASN A 157 5.53 4.29 -17.25
C ASN A 157 5.46 5.70 -16.67
N HIS A 158 4.52 5.91 -15.75
CA HIS A 158 4.28 7.17 -15.07
C HIS A 158 5.49 7.65 -14.24
N ILE A 159 6.30 6.76 -13.67
CA ILE A 159 7.51 7.17 -12.93
C ILE A 159 8.60 7.64 -13.90
N ASP A 160 8.74 7.00 -15.06
CA ASP A 160 9.67 7.44 -16.11
C ASP A 160 9.31 8.81 -16.68
N THR A 161 8.01 9.13 -16.79
CA THR A 161 7.59 10.50 -17.15
C THR A 161 7.98 11.51 -16.08
N LEU A 162 7.94 11.17 -14.78
CA LEU A 162 8.42 12.06 -13.73
C LEU A 162 9.90 12.38 -13.90
N ARG A 163 10.74 11.38 -14.21
CA ARG A 163 12.18 11.59 -14.44
C ARG A 163 12.47 12.56 -15.57
N ARG A 164 11.62 12.59 -16.61
CA ARG A 164 11.75 13.53 -17.73
C ARG A 164 11.34 14.96 -17.36
N ASN A 165 10.49 15.14 -16.36
CA ASN A 165 9.84 16.41 -16.04
C ASN A 165 10.29 17.05 -14.71
N ILE A 166 10.83 16.26 -13.77
CA ILE A 166 11.34 16.70 -12.47
C ILE A 166 12.86 16.59 -12.46
N LEU A 167 13.51 17.71 -12.73
CA LEU A 167 14.95 17.77 -13.02
C LEU A 167 15.80 18.30 -11.85
N CYS A 168 15.17 18.83 -10.81
CA CYS A 168 15.82 19.54 -9.71
C CYS A 168 15.76 18.76 -8.38
N PRO A 169 16.85 18.73 -7.59
CA PRO A 169 16.84 18.14 -6.24
C PRO A 169 16.06 19.00 -5.23
N PRO A 170 15.32 18.37 -4.30
CA PRO A 170 15.47 16.99 -3.88
C PRO A 170 14.57 16.01 -4.63
N PHE A 171 13.51 16.46 -5.30
CA PHE A 171 12.54 15.55 -5.91
C PHE A 171 13.09 14.75 -7.09
N LYS A 172 14.12 15.25 -7.79
CA LYS A 172 14.90 14.43 -8.73
C LYS A 172 15.43 13.16 -8.07
N GLU A 173 16.00 13.26 -6.87
CA GLU A 173 16.53 12.10 -6.15
C GLU A 173 15.42 11.20 -5.62
N VAL A 174 14.30 11.77 -5.19
CA VAL A 174 13.09 11.00 -4.82
C VAL A 174 12.60 10.18 -6.02
N VAL A 175 12.52 10.78 -7.21
CA VAL A 175 12.10 10.08 -8.44
C VAL A 175 13.11 8.99 -8.83
N ASN A 176 14.42 9.25 -8.73
CA ASN A 176 15.45 8.23 -8.96
C ASN A 176 15.29 7.02 -8.02
N LEU A 177 14.93 7.26 -6.75
CA LEU A 177 14.66 6.21 -5.78
C LEU A 177 13.37 5.46 -6.11
N LEU A 178 12.31 6.14 -6.54
CA LEU A 178 11.08 5.50 -7.00
C LEU A 178 11.33 4.53 -8.18
N ILE A 179 12.17 4.92 -9.15
CA ILE A 179 12.55 4.04 -10.26
C ILE A 179 13.27 2.78 -9.75
N LYS A 180 14.18 2.93 -8.78
CA LYS A 180 14.87 1.77 -8.17
C LYS A 180 13.90 0.88 -7.41
N ILE A 181 12.98 1.47 -6.65
CA ILE A 181 11.98 0.74 -5.85
C ILE A 181 11.02 -0.04 -6.73
N PHE A 182 10.63 0.51 -7.89
CA PHE A 182 9.57 -0.03 -8.76
C PHE A 182 10.07 -0.61 -10.09
N PHE A 183 11.36 -0.96 -10.18
CA PHE A 183 12.01 -1.43 -11.40
C PHE A 183 11.26 -2.60 -12.05
N GLU A 184 10.92 -2.47 -13.34
CA GLU A 184 10.16 -3.45 -14.13
C GLU A 184 8.83 -3.88 -13.47
N GLY A 185 8.21 -2.97 -12.73
CA GLY A 185 6.97 -3.24 -11.99
C GLY A 185 7.16 -4.20 -10.81
N ASN A 186 8.38 -4.39 -10.31
CA ASN A 186 8.64 -5.10 -9.06
C ASN A 186 8.91 -4.10 -7.94
N LYS A 187 8.31 -4.34 -6.77
CA LYS A 187 8.53 -3.53 -5.57
C LYS A 187 9.69 -4.12 -4.76
N ASP A 188 10.84 -3.45 -4.75
CA ASP A 188 12.05 -3.83 -4.03
C ASP A 188 12.62 -2.67 -3.20
N ILE A 189 12.07 -2.54 -2.00
CA ILE A 189 12.44 -1.51 -1.05
C ILE A 189 13.79 -1.81 -0.38
N LYS A 190 14.09 -3.10 -0.11
CA LYS A 190 15.29 -3.48 0.65
C LYS A 190 16.56 -3.16 -0.13
N ASN A 191 16.58 -3.46 -1.42
CA ASN A 191 17.75 -3.19 -2.26
C ASN A 191 17.88 -1.70 -2.64
N ALA A 192 16.79 -0.94 -2.58
CA ALA A 192 16.79 0.50 -2.81
C ALA A 192 17.19 1.34 -1.58
N ALA A 193 17.25 0.72 -0.39
CA ALA A 193 17.52 1.42 0.87
C ALA A 193 18.95 2.00 0.90
N PRO A 194 19.11 3.32 1.16
CA PRO A 194 20.43 3.90 1.31
C PRO A 194 21.05 3.50 2.66
N PRO A 195 22.38 3.71 2.85
CA PRO A 195 23.01 3.55 4.15
C PRO A 195 22.34 4.43 5.20
N LYS A 196 22.08 3.86 6.39
CA LYS A 196 21.44 4.58 7.51
C LYS A 196 22.26 5.82 7.87
N GLY A 197 21.58 6.96 8.00
CA GLY A 197 22.20 8.25 8.35
C GLY A 197 22.90 8.95 7.17
N SER A 198 22.80 8.42 5.95
CA SER A 198 23.27 9.13 4.76
C SER A 198 22.36 10.31 4.41
N ALA A 199 22.90 11.27 3.63
CA ALA A 199 22.13 12.39 3.11
C ALA A 199 20.95 11.99 2.21
N LEU A 200 20.92 10.73 1.73
CA LEU A 200 19.85 10.19 0.90
C LEU A 200 18.67 9.66 1.71
N GLN A 201 18.79 9.57 3.05
CA GLN A 201 17.74 9.01 3.90
C GLN A 201 16.43 9.79 3.79
N SER A 202 16.48 11.12 3.82
CA SER A 202 15.27 11.95 3.69
C SER A 202 14.58 11.75 2.33
N PHE A 203 15.34 11.65 1.24
CA PHE A 203 14.78 11.40 -0.09
C PHE A 203 14.18 10.01 -0.22
N TYR A 204 14.79 9.02 0.43
CA TYR A 204 14.26 7.68 0.50
C TYR A 204 12.96 7.61 1.30
N ASP A 205 12.89 8.31 2.43
CA ASP A 205 11.67 8.39 3.21
C ASP A 205 10.55 9.11 2.42
N LEU A 206 10.86 10.18 1.68
CA LEU A 206 9.92 10.84 0.77
C LEU A 206 9.42 9.88 -0.35
N ALA A 207 10.28 9.02 -0.90
CA ALA A 207 9.88 8.03 -1.89
C ALA A 207 8.95 6.95 -1.27
N LEU A 208 9.22 6.52 -0.04
CA LEU A 208 8.34 5.63 0.71
C LEU A 208 7.00 6.29 1.08
N LEU A 209 7.00 7.60 1.35
CA LEU A 209 5.78 8.36 1.58
C LEU A 209 4.92 8.43 0.32
N ALA A 210 5.51 8.66 -0.86
CA ALA A 210 4.78 8.66 -2.14
C ALA A 210 4.06 7.32 -2.42
N ASP A 211 4.73 6.21 -2.13
CA ASP A 211 4.15 4.86 -2.21
C ASP A 211 3.06 4.62 -1.15
N LEU A 212 3.36 4.90 0.12
CA LEU A 212 2.43 4.65 1.22
C LEU A 212 1.16 5.50 1.11
N SER A 213 1.29 6.79 0.81
CA SER A 213 0.16 7.70 0.63
C SER A 213 -0.75 7.29 -0.52
N SER A 214 -0.19 6.68 -1.58
CA SER A 214 -0.99 6.10 -2.66
C SER A 214 -1.94 4.99 -2.19
N TYR A 215 -1.48 4.10 -1.30
CA TYR A 215 -2.35 3.09 -0.70
C TYR A 215 -3.44 3.72 0.18
N GLY A 216 -3.09 4.76 0.94
CA GLY A 216 -4.04 5.46 1.80
C GLY A 216 -5.13 6.18 0.99
N ALA A 217 -4.75 6.90 -0.06
CA ALA A 217 -5.69 7.55 -0.97
C ALA A 217 -6.61 6.52 -1.64
N GLN A 218 -6.07 5.39 -2.09
CA GLN A 218 -6.86 4.29 -2.64
C GLN A 218 -7.82 3.66 -1.63
N ALA A 219 -7.40 3.52 -0.38
CA ALA A 219 -8.24 2.98 0.69
C ALA A 219 -9.45 3.90 0.98
N LEU A 220 -9.26 5.21 0.88
CA LEU A 220 -10.31 6.21 1.05
C LEU A 220 -11.24 6.31 -0.17
N MET A 221 -10.69 6.31 -1.39
CA MET A 221 -11.47 6.43 -2.62
C MET A 221 -12.20 5.15 -3.02
N PHE A 222 -11.62 3.98 -2.71
CA PHE A 222 -12.15 2.69 -3.11
C PHE A 222 -12.27 1.73 -1.93
N PRO A 223 -13.16 2.01 -0.95
CA PRO A 223 -13.33 1.14 0.22
C PRO A 223 -13.67 -0.32 -0.13
N SER A 224 -14.32 -0.56 -1.27
CA SER A 224 -14.61 -1.91 -1.76
C SER A 224 -13.34 -2.74 -2.05
N VAL A 225 -12.19 -2.10 -2.22
CA VAL A 225 -10.87 -2.75 -2.41
C VAL A 225 -10.17 -2.88 -1.05
N VAL A 226 -10.68 -3.81 -0.23
CA VAL A 226 -10.25 -4.10 1.15
C VAL A 226 -8.73 -4.19 1.31
N ASP A 227 -8.06 -4.73 0.28
CA ASP A 227 -6.62 -4.96 0.28
C ASP A 227 -5.80 -3.65 0.47
N ASN A 228 -6.28 -2.50 0.00
CA ASN A 228 -5.52 -1.25 0.05
C ASN A 228 -5.41 -0.67 1.46
N ARG A 229 -6.47 -0.77 2.28
CA ARG A 229 -6.44 -0.31 3.68
C ARG A 229 -5.51 -1.18 4.53
N GLU A 230 -5.60 -2.50 4.37
CA GLU A 230 -4.70 -3.43 5.08
C GLU A 230 -3.24 -3.17 4.68
N LEU A 231 -2.96 -2.97 3.39
CA LEU A 231 -1.62 -2.65 2.90
C LEU A 231 -1.14 -1.30 3.43
N PHE A 232 -2.00 -0.28 3.49
CA PHE A 232 -1.66 1.01 4.09
C PHE A 232 -1.26 0.85 5.56
N ILE A 233 -2.02 0.11 6.36
CA ILE A 233 -1.71 -0.13 7.78
C ILE A 233 -0.42 -0.96 7.91
N GLU A 234 -0.29 -2.01 7.11
CA GLU A 234 0.91 -2.88 7.05
C GLU A 234 2.17 -2.06 6.75
N PHE A 235 2.14 -1.23 5.71
CA PHE A 235 3.29 -0.44 5.28
C PHE A 235 3.55 0.79 6.15
N SER A 236 2.52 1.42 6.71
CA SER A 236 2.67 2.46 7.75
C SER A 236 3.46 1.92 8.94
N LYS A 237 3.14 0.70 9.37
CA LYS A 237 3.88 0.02 10.45
C LYS A 237 5.29 -0.36 10.01
N LYS A 238 5.45 -0.94 8.82
CA LYS A 238 6.73 -1.47 8.35
C LYS A 238 7.76 -0.40 8.05
N TYR A 239 7.36 0.68 7.38
CA TYR A 239 8.26 1.73 6.90
C TYR A 239 8.46 2.83 7.94
N PHE A 240 7.40 3.18 8.66
CA PHE A 240 7.36 4.37 9.51
C PHE A 240 7.06 4.06 10.98
N ARG A 241 6.92 2.79 11.36
CA ARG A 241 6.63 2.36 12.74
C ARG A 241 5.33 2.99 13.30
N ILE A 242 4.40 3.36 12.43
CA ILE A 242 3.11 3.94 12.80
C ILE A 242 2.18 2.82 13.24
N LYS A 243 1.47 3.04 14.36
CA LYS A 243 0.54 2.05 14.92
C LYS A 243 -0.77 2.07 14.15
N GLU A 244 -1.47 0.94 14.16
CA GLU A 244 -2.77 0.81 13.46
C GLU A 244 -3.80 1.88 13.86
N PRO A 245 -4.01 2.23 15.16
CA PRO A 245 -4.93 3.31 15.52
C PRO A 245 -4.53 4.65 14.91
N ASP A 246 -3.23 4.98 14.96
CA ASP A 246 -2.68 6.22 14.38
C ASP A 246 -2.81 6.22 12.85
N SER A 247 -2.64 5.07 12.19
CA SER A 247 -2.89 4.93 10.74
C SER A 247 -4.35 5.21 10.39
N ILE A 248 -5.30 4.75 11.21
CA ILE A 248 -6.73 5.00 10.99
C ILE A 248 -7.04 6.49 11.21
N GLU A 249 -6.47 7.10 12.25
CA GLU A 249 -6.60 8.53 12.54
C GLU A 249 -6.04 9.39 11.39
N ILE A 250 -4.91 9.02 10.81
CA ILE A 250 -4.34 9.68 9.62
C ILE A 250 -5.34 9.66 8.46
N LEU A 251 -5.92 8.49 8.16
CA LEU A 251 -6.89 8.36 7.06
C LEU A 251 -8.15 9.20 7.31
N GLN A 252 -8.65 9.23 8.55
CA GLN A 252 -9.80 10.06 8.93
C GLN A 252 -9.48 11.55 8.78
N THR A 253 -8.36 12.00 9.36
CA THR A 253 -7.93 13.40 9.28
C THR A 253 -7.68 13.84 7.84
N ALA A 254 -7.12 12.95 7.00
CA ALA A 254 -6.92 13.23 5.58
C ALA A 254 -8.26 13.43 4.85
N MET A 255 -9.26 12.60 5.16
CA MET A 255 -10.61 12.74 4.59
C MET A 255 -11.26 14.06 5.03
N ASP A 256 -11.17 14.41 6.32
CA ASP A 256 -11.75 15.66 6.83
C ASP A 256 -11.10 16.89 6.17
N ARG A 257 -9.77 16.90 6.03
CA ARG A 257 -9.04 17.95 5.31
C ARG A 257 -9.44 17.99 3.85
N PHE A 258 -9.57 16.84 3.19
CA PHE A 258 -10.01 16.76 1.80
C PHE A 258 -11.42 17.31 1.60
N ILE A 259 -12.38 17.00 2.49
CA ILE A 259 -13.74 17.55 2.43
C ILE A 259 -13.71 19.08 2.51
N SER A 260 -12.92 19.63 3.43
CA SER A 260 -12.72 21.08 3.56
C SER A 260 -12.15 21.68 2.27
N VAL A 261 -11.13 21.06 1.67
CA VAL A 261 -10.54 21.48 0.40
C VAL A 261 -11.56 21.39 -0.75
N ALA A 262 -12.32 20.30 -0.85
CA ALA A 262 -13.32 20.10 -1.88
C ALA A 262 -14.46 21.14 -1.80
N GLN A 263 -14.84 21.55 -0.59
CA GLN A 263 -15.76 22.67 -0.37
C GLN A 263 -15.15 23.99 -0.85
N GLU A 264 -13.88 24.26 -0.53
CA GLU A 264 -13.18 25.45 -1.02
C GLU A 264 -13.08 25.51 -2.55
N PHE A 265 -13.01 24.37 -3.23
CA PHE A 265 -13.00 24.30 -4.69
C PHE A 265 -14.40 24.20 -5.34
N ASN A 266 -15.48 24.21 -4.54
CA ASN A 266 -16.86 24.04 -4.99
C ASN A 266 -17.11 22.73 -5.79
N VAL A 267 -16.40 21.65 -5.46
CA VAL A 267 -16.51 20.35 -6.15
C VAL A 267 -17.13 19.26 -5.27
N ILE A 268 -17.59 19.62 -4.06
CA ILE A 268 -18.09 18.64 -3.07
C ILE A 268 -19.29 17.83 -3.58
N GLU A 269 -20.19 18.46 -4.35
CA GLU A 269 -21.39 17.82 -4.91
C GLU A 269 -21.07 16.85 -6.06
N GLU A 270 -19.90 17.01 -6.68
CA GLU A 270 -19.43 16.16 -7.78
C GLU A 270 -18.68 14.91 -7.27
N ILE A 271 -18.39 14.83 -5.96
CA ILE A 271 -17.63 13.73 -5.36
C ILE A 271 -18.60 12.63 -4.88
N PRO A 272 -18.52 11.41 -5.44
CA PRO A 272 -19.29 10.29 -4.92
C PRO A 272 -18.66 9.79 -3.61
N PHE A 273 -19.12 10.28 -2.45
CA PHE A 273 -18.74 9.69 -1.17
C PHE A 273 -19.40 8.31 -1.03
N SER A 274 -18.61 7.24 -1.07
CA SER A 274 -19.12 5.91 -0.74
C SER A 274 -19.34 5.82 0.77
N THR A 275 -20.59 5.73 1.22
CA THR A 275 -21.01 5.67 2.63
C THR A 275 -20.77 4.29 3.28
N GLU A 276 -19.70 3.57 2.95
CA GLU A 276 -19.47 2.24 3.52
C GLU A 276 -18.84 2.31 4.93
N THR A 277 -19.71 2.18 5.93
CA THR A 277 -19.40 1.99 7.35
C THR A 277 -18.52 0.75 7.61
N PHE A 278 -17.56 0.92 8.53
CA PHE A 278 -16.70 -0.06 9.22
C PHE A 278 -16.77 -1.56 8.80
N TYR A 279 -15.60 -2.08 8.42
CA TYR A 279 -15.39 -3.43 7.89
C TYR A 279 -15.60 -4.56 8.92
N GLN A 280 -16.43 -5.52 8.55
CA GLN A 280 -16.30 -6.91 8.96
C GLN A 280 -15.51 -7.67 7.88
N LEU A 281 -14.63 -8.60 8.26
CA LEU A 281 -14.06 -9.56 7.31
C LEU A 281 -15.21 -10.32 6.64
N LYS A 282 -15.51 -10.00 5.39
CA LYS A 282 -16.52 -10.73 4.61
C LYS A 282 -16.10 -12.19 4.55
N LYS A 283 -17.04 -13.09 4.86
CA LYS A 283 -16.83 -14.54 4.78
C LYS A 283 -16.23 -14.88 3.42
N PHE A 284 -15.06 -15.50 3.43
CA PHE A 284 -14.33 -15.87 2.21
C PHE A 284 -14.15 -17.39 2.19
N GLN A 285 -14.64 -18.03 1.13
CA GLN A 285 -14.47 -19.45 0.92
C GLN A 285 -13.22 -19.70 0.07
N PHE A 286 -12.25 -20.42 0.63
CA PHE A 286 -11.04 -20.79 -0.10
C PHE A 286 -11.31 -22.07 -0.92
N GLU A 287 -11.53 -21.91 -2.23
CA GLU A 287 -11.78 -23.02 -3.14
C GLU A 287 -10.57 -23.39 -3.99
N THR A 288 -10.51 -24.67 -4.36
CA THR A 288 -9.56 -25.23 -5.34
C THR A 288 -10.27 -26.30 -6.15
N LYS A 289 -9.94 -26.38 -7.43
CA LYS A 289 -10.33 -27.43 -8.38
C LYS A 289 -9.27 -28.54 -8.47
N ASN A 290 -8.09 -28.34 -7.88
CA ASN A 290 -7.09 -29.38 -7.74
C ASN A 290 -7.48 -30.40 -6.64
N PRO A 291 -7.68 -31.69 -6.96
CA PRO A 291 -8.26 -32.66 -6.02
C PRO A 291 -7.35 -33.00 -4.84
N VAL A 292 -6.03 -33.03 -5.07
CA VAL A 292 -5.06 -33.29 -4.00
C VAL A 292 -5.05 -32.14 -3.01
N PHE A 293 -4.98 -30.90 -3.53
CA PHE A 293 -5.01 -29.72 -2.69
C PHE A 293 -6.35 -29.56 -1.97
N HIS A 294 -7.47 -29.94 -2.61
CA HIS A 294 -8.80 -29.95 -2.00
C HIS A 294 -8.83 -30.80 -0.71
N ASN A 295 -8.30 -32.02 -0.76
CA ASN A 295 -8.24 -32.89 0.42
C ASN A 295 -7.36 -32.33 1.53
N MET A 296 -6.24 -31.69 1.17
CA MET A 296 -5.37 -31.02 2.14
C MET A 296 -6.07 -29.84 2.82
N ILE A 297 -6.79 -29.02 2.05
CA ILE A 297 -7.58 -27.91 2.56
C ILE A 297 -8.68 -28.43 3.49
N LYS A 298 -9.46 -29.43 3.08
CA LYS A 298 -10.51 -30.02 3.92
C LYS A 298 -9.97 -30.46 5.28
N LYS A 299 -8.88 -31.23 5.28
CA LYS A 299 -8.21 -31.68 6.52
C LYS A 299 -7.73 -30.49 7.35
N LEU A 300 -7.20 -29.44 6.72
CA LEU A 300 -6.77 -28.25 7.45
C LEU A 300 -7.93 -27.56 8.18
N PHE A 301 -9.10 -27.44 7.54
CA PHE A 301 -10.29 -26.84 8.16
C PHE A 301 -10.84 -27.71 9.31
N GLU A 302 -10.76 -29.04 9.22
CA GLU A 302 -11.09 -29.94 10.34
C GLU A 302 -10.15 -29.72 11.54
N GLU A 303 -8.85 -29.55 11.30
CA GLU A 303 -7.88 -29.25 12.36
C GLU A 303 -8.03 -27.83 12.91
N ASN A 304 -8.46 -26.88 12.08
CA ASN A 304 -8.79 -25.51 12.48
C ASN A 304 -9.94 -25.48 13.50
N GLY A 305 -10.96 -26.33 13.30
CA GLY A 305 -12.09 -26.48 14.22
C GLY A 305 -11.71 -27.15 15.55
N LYS A 306 -10.57 -27.84 15.61
CA LYS A 306 -9.99 -28.40 16.84
C LYS A 306 -9.04 -27.41 17.56
N ASP A 307 -9.14 -26.13 17.23
CA ASP A 307 -8.32 -25.03 17.77
C ASP A 307 -6.79 -25.21 17.60
N LYS A 308 -6.35 -26.01 16.62
CA LYS A 308 -4.90 -26.23 16.42
C LYS A 308 -4.21 -25.02 15.80
N ASN A 309 -2.95 -24.84 16.17
CA ASN A 309 -2.04 -23.93 15.47
C ASN A 309 -1.81 -24.42 14.04
N ILE A 310 -1.67 -23.49 13.10
CA ILE A 310 -1.54 -23.79 11.67
C ILE A 310 -0.32 -23.06 11.12
N TYR A 311 0.46 -23.73 10.28
CA TYR A 311 1.53 -23.12 9.49
C TYR A 311 1.24 -23.22 8.00
N ILE A 312 1.05 -22.06 7.35
CA ILE A 312 0.78 -21.92 5.92
C ILE A 312 2.04 -21.40 5.23
N TYR A 313 2.58 -22.15 4.29
CA TYR A 313 3.78 -21.75 3.55
C TYR A 313 3.64 -22.00 2.04
N GLY A 314 4.56 -21.45 1.26
CA GLY A 314 4.52 -21.47 -0.20
C GLY A 314 5.00 -20.15 -0.79
N GLU A 315 5.07 -20.06 -2.11
CA GLU A 315 5.66 -18.91 -2.80
C GLU A 315 4.93 -17.58 -2.55
N ARG A 316 5.49 -16.48 -3.06
CA ARG A 316 4.83 -15.17 -3.03
C ARG A 316 3.53 -15.23 -3.82
N ALA A 317 2.50 -14.57 -3.27
CA ALA A 317 1.19 -14.41 -3.92
C ALA A 317 0.46 -15.71 -4.30
N VAL A 318 0.68 -16.82 -3.58
CA VAL A 318 -0.13 -18.06 -3.74
C VAL A 318 -1.50 -18.01 -3.03
N GLY A 319 -1.82 -16.94 -2.30
CA GLY A 319 -3.10 -16.80 -1.59
C GLY A 319 -3.06 -17.12 -0.09
N LYS A 320 -1.87 -17.11 0.55
CA LYS A 320 -1.72 -17.42 1.99
C LYS A 320 -2.59 -16.54 2.90
N ARG A 321 -2.70 -15.23 2.60
CA ARG A 321 -3.55 -14.29 3.35
C ARG A 321 -5.04 -14.64 3.22
N LEU A 322 -5.47 -15.00 2.01
CA LEU A 322 -6.85 -15.42 1.74
C LEU A 322 -7.20 -16.68 2.53
N LEU A 323 -6.27 -17.64 2.60
CA LEU A 323 -6.48 -18.85 3.40
C LEU A 323 -6.51 -18.55 4.91
N ALA A 324 -5.62 -17.69 5.42
CA ALA A 324 -5.66 -17.29 6.83
C ALA A 324 -6.98 -16.61 7.21
N ALA A 325 -7.51 -15.74 6.35
CA ALA A 325 -8.82 -15.12 6.54
C ALA A 325 -9.97 -16.14 6.46
N ALA A 326 -9.90 -17.10 5.53
CA ALA A 326 -10.87 -18.19 5.42
C ALA A 326 -10.92 -19.06 6.69
N LEU A 327 -9.76 -19.40 7.26
CA LEU A 327 -9.66 -20.18 8.49
C LEU A 327 -10.24 -19.43 9.70
N TYR A 328 -10.04 -18.12 9.78
CA TYR A 328 -10.60 -17.30 10.85
C TYR A 328 -12.12 -17.15 10.75
N THR A 329 -12.63 -16.89 9.53
CA THR A 329 -14.06 -16.67 9.26
C THR A 329 -14.87 -17.95 9.14
N ASP A 330 -14.22 -19.12 9.17
CA ASP A 330 -14.86 -20.43 9.13
C ASP A 330 -15.85 -20.64 10.29
N ASP A 331 -16.98 -21.28 10.00
CA ASP A 331 -18.03 -21.48 10.99
C ASP A 331 -17.63 -22.49 12.08
N ASN A 332 -16.68 -23.39 11.81
CA ASN A 332 -16.20 -24.36 12.79
C ASN A 332 -15.06 -23.80 13.64
N ASN A 333 -14.56 -22.59 13.35
CA ASN A 333 -13.50 -21.98 14.15
C ASN A 333 -14.04 -21.58 15.54
N PRO A 334 -13.58 -22.18 16.65
CA PRO A 334 -14.09 -21.86 18.00
C PRO A 334 -13.79 -20.42 18.43
N ARG A 335 -12.84 -19.76 17.74
CA ARG A 335 -12.44 -18.36 17.98
C ARG A 335 -12.95 -17.41 16.91
N LYS A 336 -13.96 -17.80 16.15
CA LYS A 336 -14.69 -16.90 15.25
C LYS A 336 -15.24 -15.72 16.08
N GLU A 337 -15.17 -14.51 15.52
CA GLU A 337 -15.57 -13.25 16.19
C GLU A 337 -14.74 -12.83 17.42
N LYS A 338 -13.73 -13.61 17.81
CA LYS A 338 -12.73 -13.21 18.82
C LYS A 338 -11.63 -12.33 18.19
N PRO A 339 -10.77 -11.66 18.97
CA PRO A 339 -9.73 -10.80 18.41
C PRO A 339 -8.91 -11.52 17.32
N PHE A 340 -8.80 -10.89 16.15
CA PHE A 340 -7.97 -11.35 15.04
C PHE A 340 -6.87 -10.32 14.81
N VAL A 341 -5.66 -10.65 15.25
CA VAL A 341 -4.53 -9.72 15.25
C VAL A 341 -3.45 -10.24 14.31
N MET A 342 -2.76 -9.34 13.61
CA MET A 342 -1.70 -9.73 12.68
C MET A 342 -0.38 -9.00 12.99
N ILE A 343 0.74 -9.69 12.80
CA ILE A 343 2.08 -9.13 12.93
C ILE A 343 3.03 -9.72 11.88
N PHE A 344 4.05 -8.94 11.49
CA PHE A 344 5.15 -9.37 10.62
C PHE A 344 6.40 -9.57 11.44
N CYS A 345 7.16 -10.60 11.12
CA CYS A 345 8.42 -10.88 11.78
C CYS A 345 9.66 -10.51 10.96
N ASP A 346 9.50 -10.02 9.72
CA ASP A 346 10.62 -9.61 8.85
C ASP A 346 11.12 -8.17 9.12
N ILE A 347 11.01 -7.74 10.38
CA ILE A 347 11.40 -6.41 10.91
C ILE A 347 12.57 -6.54 11.90
N GLU A 348 13.18 -5.41 12.28
CA GLU A 348 14.27 -5.38 13.26
C GLU A 348 13.83 -5.98 14.61
N GLU A 349 14.76 -6.68 15.28
CA GLU A 349 14.45 -7.43 16.50
C GLU A 349 13.87 -6.55 17.59
N GLU A 350 14.44 -5.36 17.85
CA GLU A 350 13.96 -4.49 18.92
C GLU A 350 12.52 -4.03 18.66
N ILE A 351 12.19 -3.72 17.39
CA ILE A 351 10.83 -3.36 16.99
C ILE A 351 9.90 -4.57 17.16
N LEU A 352 10.34 -5.75 16.73
CA LEU A 352 9.55 -6.98 16.85
C LEU A 352 9.24 -7.27 18.32
N GLU A 353 10.19 -7.07 19.22
CA GLU A 353 10.01 -7.27 20.66
C GLU A 353 9.01 -6.29 21.28
N GLU A 354 9.17 -5.00 20.98
CA GLU A 354 8.24 -3.95 21.42
C GLU A 354 6.82 -4.18 20.89
N GLU A 355 6.68 -4.65 19.65
CA GLU A 355 5.39 -4.94 19.04
C GLU A 355 4.76 -6.24 19.57
N PHE A 356 5.58 -7.29 19.72
CA PHE A 356 5.10 -8.61 20.11
C PHE A 356 4.72 -8.69 21.59
N PHE A 357 5.66 -8.31 22.46
CA PHE A 357 5.49 -8.37 23.92
C PHE A 357 4.99 -7.06 24.53
N GLY A 358 5.12 -5.93 23.84
CA GLY A 358 4.76 -4.62 24.39
C GLY A 358 5.92 -3.94 25.11
N ILE A 359 5.69 -2.70 25.53
CA ILE A 359 6.69 -1.83 26.19
C ILE A 359 6.10 -1.22 27.46
N LYS A 360 6.91 -1.13 28.52
CA LYS A 360 6.52 -0.46 29.75
C LYS A 360 6.40 1.05 29.52
N GLU A 361 5.40 1.66 30.13
CA GLU A 361 5.26 3.12 30.12
C GLU A 361 6.49 3.78 30.76
N GLY A 362 6.99 4.83 30.11
CA GLY A 362 8.16 5.58 30.55
C GLY A 362 9.50 4.95 30.15
N TYR A 363 9.52 3.73 29.59
CA TYR A 363 10.76 3.14 29.08
C TYR A 363 11.24 3.92 27.84
N PHE A 364 12.44 4.52 27.94
CA PHE A 364 12.95 5.52 26.98
C PHE A 364 11.98 6.68 26.68
N GLY A 365 11.17 7.10 27.66
CA GLY A 365 10.19 8.17 27.47
C GLY A 365 9.02 7.81 26.53
N LYS A 366 8.89 6.53 26.15
CA LYS A 366 7.79 6.04 25.30
C LYS A 366 6.51 5.84 26.11
N LYS A 367 5.35 6.10 25.48
CA LYS A 367 4.03 5.68 26.01
C LYS A 367 3.98 4.15 26.06
N GLY A 368 3.45 3.60 27.16
CA GLY A 368 3.34 2.15 27.34
C GLY A 368 2.48 1.46 26.28
N LYS A 369 2.71 0.16 26.04
CA LYS A 369 1.96 -0.66 25.08
C LYS A 369 1.80 -2.10 25.57
N ARG A 370 0.62 -2.69 25.33
CA ARG A 370 0.24 -4.04 25.78
C ARG A 370 0.86 -5.18 24.95
N GLY A 371 1.27 -4.93 23.71
CA GLY A 371 1.83 -5.94 22.78
C GLY A 371 0.75 -6.73 22.01
N VAL A 372 1.03 -7.16 20.78
CA VAL A 372 0.05 -7.89 19.95
C VAL A 372 -0.29 -9.26 20.52
N LEU A 373 0.64 -9.92 21.21
CA LEU A 373 0.40 -11.22 21.84
C LEU A 373 -0.75 -11.12 22.85
N LYS A 374 -0.75 -10.07 23.67
CA LYS A 374 -1.80 -9.84 24.66
C LYS A 374 -3.06 -9.21 24.07
N ASN A 375 -2.96 -8.46 22.97
CA ASN A 375 -4.15 -7.99 22.23
C ASN A 375 -4.91 -9.15 21.56
N ALA A 376 -4.23 -10.25 21.24
CA ALA A 376 -4.83 -11.45 20.65
C ALA A 376 -5.41 -12.42 21.70
N GLU A 377 -5.40 -12.06 22.98
CA GLU A 377 -5.88 -12.89 24.08
C GLU A 377 -7.32 -13.39 23.87
N GLY A 378 -7.51 -14.70 23.98
CA GLY A 378 -8.77 -15.39 23.69
C GLY A 378 -9.08 -15.55 22.20
N GLY A 379 -8.25 -14.99 21.32
CA GLY A 379 -8.45 -14.93 19.87
C GLY A 379 -7.35 -15.60 19.06
N THR A 380 -7.09 -15.06 17.87
CA THR A 380 -6.14 -15.60 16.89
C THR A 380 -5.07 -14.56 16.58
N LEU A 381 -3.79 -14.95 16.68
CA LEU A 381 -2.65 -14.16 16.23
C LEU A 381 -2.09 -14.75 14.94
N VAL A 382 -2.12 -13.96 13.86
CA VAL A 382 -1.46 -14.30 12.60
C VAL A 382 -0.03 -13.74 12.59
N ILE A 383 0.95 -14.61 12.43
CA ILE A 383 2.36 -14.22 12.34
C ILE A 383 2.83 -14.41 10.89
N LYS A 384 2.99 -13.30 10.15
CA LYS A 384 3.44 -13.26 8.76
C LYS A 384 4.97 -13.23 8.65
N GLU A 385 5.48 -13.86 7.61
CA GLU A 385 6.92 -14.08 7.37
C GLU A 385 7.58 -14.77 8.58
N PHE A 386 6.88 -15.75 9.17
CA PHE A 386 7.31 -16.48 10.37
C PHE A 386 8.65 -17.19 10.15
N ASP A 387 8.91 -17.68 8.94
CA ASP A 387 10.17 -18.29 8.51
C ASP A 387 11.34 -17.30 8.39
N SER A 388 11.09 -16.00 8.54
CA SER A 388 12.11 -14.94 8.58
C SER A 388 12.27 -14.34 9.98
N MET A 389 11.70 -14.96 11.02
CA MET A 389 11.81 -14.49 12.40
C MET A 389 13.27 -14.55 12.90
N PRO A 390 13.83 -13.47 13.50
CA PRO A 390 15.18 -13.48 14.06
C PRO A 390 15.39 -14.59 15.10
N ILE A 391 16.52 -15.30 15.05
CA ILE A 391 16.81 -16.44 15.95
C ILE A 391 16.76 -16.03 17.43
N SER A 392 17.34 -14.89 17.77
CA SER A 392 17.30 -14.28 19.10
C SER A 392 15.87 -14.07 19.59
N PHE A 393 14.98 -13.61 18.72
CA PHE A 393 13.56 -13.47 19.03
C PHE A 393 12.86 -14.83 19.19
N GLN A 394 13.22 -15.83 18.39
CA GLN A 394 12.70 -17.21 18.54
C GLN A 394 13.01 -17.75 19.95
N GLU A 395 14.23 -17.55 20.47
CA GLU A 395 14.59 -17.96 21.83
C GLU A 395 13.75 -17.28 22.91
N LYS A 396 13.48 -15.98 22.76
CA LYS A 396 12.62 -15.22 23.68
C LYS A 396 11.20 -15.76 23.63
N PHE A 397 10.67 -16.03 22.44
CA PHE A 397 9.33 -16.59 22.27
C PHE A 397 9.20 -17.99 22.86
N GLU A 398 10.20 -18.85 22.68
CA GLU A 398 10.25 -20.16 23.32
C GLU A 398 10.25 -20.07 24.84
N LYS A 399 11.08 -19.19 25.41
CA LYS A 399 11.13 -18.96 26.86
C LYS A 399 9.76 -18.49 27.37
N ALA A 400 9.08 -17.63 26.62
CA ALA A 400 7.74 -17.16 26.95
C ALA A 400 6.71 -18.29 26.99
N ILE A 401 6.68 -19.16 25.97
CA ILE A 401 5.76 -20.31 25.90
C ILE A 401 6.08 -21.31 27.04
N LYS A 402 7.36 -21.69 27.21
CA LYS A 402 7.78 -22.69 28.20
C LYS A 402 7.50 -22.25 29.65
N LYS A 403 7.69 -20.96 29.95
CA LYS A 403 7.45 -20.42 31.30
C LYS A 403 5.99 -20.06 31.55
N GLY A 404 5.16 -20.01 30.50
CA GLY A 404 3.80 -19.46 30.59
C GLY A 404 3.78 -17.98 30.97
N LYS A 405 4.90 -17.26 30.80
CA LYS A 405 5.08 -15.85 31.18
C LYS A 405 6.13 -15.18 30.31
N PHE A 406 5.97 -13.89 30.06
CA PHE A 406 6.92 -13.06 29.34
C PHE A 406 7.11 -11.70 30.01
N TYR A 407 8.06 -10.90 29.54
CA TYR A 407 8.29 -9.55 30.04
C TYR A 407 8.01 -8.54 28.93
N ARG A 408 7.41 -7.41 29.28
CA ARG A 408 7.39 -6.26 28.36
C ARG A 408 8.78 -5.67 28.29
N VAL A 409 9.11 -5.05 27.16
CA VAL A 409 10.37 -4.32 27.00
C VAL A 409 10.45 -3.24 28.09
N GLY A 410 11.55 -3.28 28.87
CA GLY A 410 11.78 -2.36 29.98
C GLY A 410 11.00 -2.65 31.26
N ASP A 411 10.30 -3.78 31.34
CA ASP A 411 9.57 -4.19 32.55
C ASP A 411 10.29 -5.32 33.30
N ILE A 412 10.21 -5.26 34.62
CA ILE A 412 10.78 -6.28 35.52
C ILE A 412 9.72 -7.23 36.05
N ASN A 413 8.44 -6.89 35.87
CA ASN A 413 7.32 -7.72 36.29
C ASN A 413 6.88 -8.61 35.12
N PRO A 414 6.79 -9.93 35.31
CA PRO A 414 6.32 -10.82 34.25
C PRO A 414 4.81 -10.66 34.03
N VAL A 415 4.39 -10.87 32.79
CA VAL A 415 3.00 -10.95 32.33
C VAL A 415 2.70 -12.40 31.96
N ASP A 416 1.55 -12.91 32.36
CA ASP A 416 1.15 -14.27 31.99
C ASP A 416 0.93 -14.42 30.48
N PHE A 417 1.39 -15.54 29.94
CA PHE A 417 1.23 -15.87 28.53
C PHE A 417 -0.26 -16.11 28.24
N PRO A 418 -0.87 -15.35 27.32
CA PRO A 418 -2.31 -15.44 27.06
C PRO A 418 -2.68 -16.71 26.29
N ASP A 419 -3.93 -17.14 26.44
CA ASP A 419 -4.52 -18.16 25.58
C ASP A 419 -4.74 -17.59 24.17
N VAL A 420 -3.98 -18.06 23.19
CA VAL A 420 -3.95 -17.55 21.82
C VAL A 420 -3.75 -18.70 20.84
N LYS A 421 -4.57 -18.74 19.79
CA LYS A 421 -4.34 -19.60 18.62
C LYS A 421 -3.40 -18.90 17.64
N PHE A 422 -2.42 -19.62 17.11
CA PHE A 422 -1.47 -19.09 16.13
C PHE A 422 -1.79 -19.58 14.71
N ILE A 423 -1.91 -18.62 13.78
CA ILE A 423 -1.81 -18.90 12.34
C ILE A 423 -0.49 -18.32 11.85
N LEU A 424 0.45 -19.21 11.57
CA LEU A 424 1.80 -18.87 11.16
C LEU A 424 1.85 -18.88 9.62
N VAL A 425 2.44 -17.86 9.00
CA VAL A 425 2.50 -17.72 7.55
C VAL A 425 3.93 -17.45 7.11
N GLY A 426 4.44 -18.22 6.15
CA GLY A 426 5.80 -18.05 5.63
C GLY A 426 5.97 -18.35 4.15
N LYS A 427 7.20 -18.27 3.67
CA LYS A 427 7.57 -18.64 2.29
C LYS A 427 8.10 -20.07 2.22
N GLU A 428 8.97 -20.43 3.14
CA GLU A 428 9.71 -21.69 3.14
C GLU A 428 9.15 -22.71 4.14
N ASP A 429 9.60 -23.96 4.04
CA ASP A 429 9.29 -24.95 5.08
C ASP A 429 10.26 -24.75 6.26
N ILE A 430 9.74 -24.28 7.40
CA ILE A 430 10.55 -24.08 8.62
C ILE A 430 11.20 -25.37 9.13
N ARG A 431 10.70 -26.56 8.77
CA ARG A 431 11.35 -27.84 9.12
C ARG A 431 12.67 -28.00 8.37
N ILE A 432 12.73 -27.54 7.12
CA ILE A 432 13.95 -27.51 6.31
C ILE A 432 14.92 -26.47 6.87
N LYS A 433 14.42 -25.28 7.23
CA LYS A 433 15.26 -24.23 7.88
C LYS A 433 15.83 -24.70 9.22
N ALA A 434 15.05 -25.43 10.00
CA ALA A 434 15.51 -26.01 11.25
C ALA A 434 16.61 -27.05 11.06
N ALA A 435 16.53 -27.88 10.01
CA ALA A 435 17.61 -28.79 9.65
C ALA A 435 18.91 -28.07 9.27
N LYS A 436 18.83 -26.82 8.80
CA LYS A 436 19.97 -25.96 8.48
C LYS A 436 20.46 -25.11 9.67
N GLY A 437 19.79 -25.16 10.83
CA GLY A 437 20.09 -24.29 11.97
C GLY A 437 19.62 -22.84 11.83
N GLU A 438 18.81 -22.54 10.81
CA GLU A 438 18.28 -21.20 10.53
C GLU A 438 16.94 -20.94 11.26
N PHE A 439 16.37 -21.98 11.86
CA PHE A 439 15.12 -21.91 12.63
C PHE A 439 15.16 -22.89 13.80
N SER A 440 14.53 -22.54 14.92
CA SER A 440 14.53 -23.39 16.09
C SER A 440 13.52 -24.54 15.97
N SER A 441 14.05 -25.77 16.01
CA SER A 441 13.25 -26.99 16.12
C SER A 441 12.44 -27.05 17.42
N SER A 442 12.94 -26.42 18.49
CA SER A 442 12.28 -26.33 19.79
C SER A 442 11.01 -25.47 19.70
N LEU A 443 11.07 -24.31 19.04
CA LEU A 443 9.89 -23.47 18.81
C LEU A 443 8.82 -24.19 17.97
N ILE A 444 9.23 -24.88 16.90
CA ILE A 444 8.32 -25.68 16.06
C ILE A 444 7.59 -26.72 16.92
N LYS A 445 8.31 -27.43 17.80
CA LYS A 445 7.75 -28.46 18.67
C LYS A 445 6.79 -27.89 19.71
N LEU A 446 7.10 -26.73 20.29
CA LEU A 446 6.23 -26.06 21.26
C LEU A 446 4.92 -25.59 20.63
N LEU A 447 4.98 -24.98 19.45
CA LEU A 447 3.79 -24.50 18.74
C LEU A 447 2.98 -25.66 18.12
N ASN A 448 3.63 -26.77 17.80
CA ASN A 448 3.05 -27.96 17.21
C ASN A 448 2.03 -27.68 16.08
N PRO A 449 2.42 -26.89 15.04
CA PRO A 449 1.46 -26.46 14.03
C PRO A 449 1.12 -27.57 13.03
N VAL A 450 -0.09 -27.53 12.50
CA VAL A 450 -0.47 -28.28 11.30
C VAL A 450 0.11 -27.60 10.07
N PHE A 451 0.92 -28.33 9.31
CA PHE A 451 1.62 -27.79 8.14
C PHE A 451 0.75 -27.88 6.88
N LEU A 452 0.64 -26.77 6.15
CA LEU A 452 0.08 -26.73 4.80
C LEU A 452 0.99 -25.94 3.85
N ARG A 453 1.49 -26.62 2.82
CA ARG A 453 2.07 -25.95 1.65
C ARG A 453 0.96 -25.59 0.67
N ILE A 454 0.83 -24.32 0.31
CA ILE A 454 0.02 -23.91 -0.83
C ILE A 454 0.87 -24.06 -2.09
N PRO A 455 0.49 -24.93 -3.05
CA PRO A 455 1.25 -25.11 -4.29
C PRO A 455 1.19 -23.82 -5.14
N PRO A 456 2.26 -23.50 -5.89
CA PRO A 456 2.23 -22.44 -6.88
C PRO A 456 1.24 -22.76 -8.01
N LEU A 457 0.78 -21.76 -8.76
CA LEU A 457 -0.23 -21.93 -9.81
C LEU A 457 0.18 -22.97 -10.87
N ARG A 458 1.48 -23.03 -11.20
CA ARG A 458 2.02 -24.04 -12.12
C ARG A 458 1.84 -25.49 -11.68
N GLU A 459 1.66 -25.74 -10.38
CA GLU A 459 1.41 -27.08 -9.79
C GLU A 459 -0.08 -27.35 -9.54
N ARG A 460 -0.96 -26.36 -9.78
CA ARG A 460 -2.43 -26.45 -9.65
C ARG A 460 -3.10 -25.70 -10.79
N ARG A 461 -2.77 -26.09 -12.02
CA ARG A 461 -3.24 -25.43 -13.25
C ARG A 461 -4.75 -25.46 -13.40
N GLU A 462 -5.41 -26.44 -12.79
CA GLU A 462 -6.87 -26.59 -12.76
C GLU A 462 -7.55 -25.39 -12.06
N ASP A 463 -6.83 -24.72 -11.14
CA ASP A 463 -7.35 -23.56 -10.42
C ASP A 463 -7.31 -22.28 -11.27
N VAL A 464 -6.45 -22.20 -12.28
CA VAL A 464 -6.13 -20.94 -12.97
C VAL A 464 -7.36 -20.31 -13.61
N PHE A 465 -8.18 -21.09 -14.31
CA PHE A 465 -9.41 -20.60 -14.94
C PHE A 465 -10.45 -20.14 -13.92
N TYR A 466 -10.65 -20.92 -12.85
CA TYR A 466 -11.58 -20.58 -11.78
C TYR A 466 -11.16 -19.26 -11.11
N ILE A 467 -9.89 -19.15 -10.72
CA ILE A 467 -9.34 -17.95 -10.10
C ILE A 467 -9.43 -16.76 -11.05
N ALA A 468 -9.14 -16.94 -12.34
CA ALA A 468 -9.24 -15.87 -13.32
C ALA A 468 -10.66 -15.33 -13.42
N GLY A 469 -11.66 -16.22 -13.46
CA GLY A 469 -13.08 -15.84 -13.43
C GLY A 469 -13.45 -15.05 -12.18
N GLU A 470 -13.00 -15.49 -11.00
CA GLU A 470 -13.25 -14.78 -9.75
C GLU A 470 -12.57 -13.41 -9.69
N ILE A 471 -11.36 -13.26 -10.25
CA ILE A 471 -10.69 -11.95 -10.37
C ILE A 471 -11.48 -11.04 -11.32
N VAL A 472 -11.91 -11.55 -12.48
CA VAL A 472 -12.71 -10.77 -13.45
C VAL A 472 -14.00 -10.25 -12.81
N LYS A 473 -14.71 -11.09 -12.05
CA LYS A 473 -15.89 -10.69 -11.29
C LYS A 473 -15.56 -9.67 -10.20
N LYS A 474 -14.56 -9.96 -9.35
CA LYS A 474 -14.16 -9.08 -8.22
C LYS A 474 -13.83 -7.67 -8.68
N TYR A 475 -13.16 -7.52 -9.83
CA TYR A 475 -12.74 -6.24 -10.37
C TYR A 475 -13.65 -5.69 -11.47
N ASN A 476 -14.77 -6.35 -11.77
CA ASN A 476 -15.73 -5.97 -12.81
C ASN A 476 -15.06 -5.68 -14.17
N LEU A 477 -14.14 -6.55 -14.59
CA LEU A 477 -13.31 -6.30 -15.78
C LEU A 477 -14.06 -6.47 -17.11
N LYS A 478 -15.25 -7.08 -17.14
CA LYS A 478 -16.05 -7.26 -18.38
C LYS A 478 -15.23 -7.81 -19.56
N ILE A 479 -14.38 -8.82 -19.30
CA ILE A 479 -13.48 -9.47 -20.27
C ILE A 479 -13.77 -10.97 -20.44
N GLU A 480 -14.97 -11.43 -20.09
CA GLU A 480 -15.39 -12.83 -20.20
C GLU A 480 -15.31 -13.35 -21.64
N ASP A 481 -15.62 -12.48 -22.60
CA ASP A 481 -15.47 -12.72 -24.04
C ASP A 481 -14.00 -12.98 -24.42
N LYS A 482 -13.07 -12.18 -23.90
CA LYS A 482 -11.62 -12.38 -24.12
C LYS A 482 -11.11 -13.68 -23.49
N LEU A 483 -11.59 -14.05 -22.30
CA LEU A 483 -11.21 -15.31 -21.65
C LEU A 483 -11.61 -16.55 -22.45
N SER A 484 -12.60 -16.41 -23.34
CA SER A 484 -13.08 -17.49 -24.20
C SER A 484 -12.29 -17.63 -25.50
N GLN A 485 -11.34 -16.72 -25.78
CA GLN A 485 -10.53 -16.76 -27.00
C GLN A 485 -9.49 -17.90 -26.93
N PRO A 486 -9.31 -18.68 -28.01
CA PRO A 486 -8.39 -19.83 -28.01
C PRO A 486 -6.98 -19.50 -27.55
N GLU A 487 -6.43 -18.37 -27.98
CA GLU A 487 -5.08 -17.92 -27.61
C GLU A 487 -4.96 -17.62 -26.10
N ILE A 488 -6.00 -17.04 -25.50
CA ILE A 488 -6.04 -16.70 -24.07
C ILE A 488 -6.23 -17.96 -23.23
N ILE A 489 -7.08 -18.89 -23.68
CA ILE A 489 -7.25 -20.21 -23.05
C ILE A 489 -5.91 -20.95 -23.03
N GLU A 490 -5.20 -20.99 -24.16
CA GLU A 490 -3.92 -21.68 -24.22
C GLU A 490 -2.88 -21.01 -23.33
N LYS A 491 -2.87 -19.68 -23.28
CA LYS A 491 -2.00 -18.92 -22.38
C LYS A 491 -2.27 -19.20 -20.91
N LEU A 492 -3.53 -19.18 -20.47
CA LEU A 492 -3.91 -19.53 -19.10
C LEU A 492 -3.57 -20.98 -18.73
N ARG A 493 -3.56 -21.89 -19.71
CA ARG A 493 -3.21 -23.31 -19.52
C ARG A 493 -1.71 -23.54 -19.40
N THR A 494 -0.91 -22.81 -20.15
CA THR A 494 0.52 -23.09 -20.35
C THR A 494 1.43 -22.16 -19.55
N ASP A 495 1.03 -20.90 -19.32
CA ASP A 495 1.87 -19.94 -18.62
C ASP A 495 2.16 -20.39 -17.18
N PRO A 496 3.41 -20.30 -16.72
CA PRO A 496 3.80 -20.76 -15.39
C PRO A 496 3.37 -19.83 -14.26
N PHE A 497 3.05 -18.56 -14.56
CA PHE A 497 2.76 -17.51 -13.58
C PHE A 497 3.74 -17.54 -12.38
N PRO A 498 5.02 -17.18 -12.56
CA PRO A 498 6.04 -17.35 -11.53
C PRO A 498 5.74 -16.59 -10.23
N ASN A 499 5.04 -15.45 -10.29
CA ASN A 499 4.51 -14.74 -9.12
C ASN A 499 3.03 -15.05 -8.83
N ASN A 500 2.55 -16.20 -9.27
CA ASN A 500 1.25 -16.78 -8.93
C ASN A 500 0.08 -15.82 -9.20
N LEU A 501 -0.77 -15.57 -8.21
CA LEU A 501 -1.99 -14.74 -8.35
C LEU A 501 -1.67 -13.31 -8.81
N ARG A 502 -0.47 -12.79 -8.51
CA ARG A 502 -0.07 -11.44 -8.93
C ARG A 502 0.09 -11.36 -10.45
N ASP A 503 0.78 -12.31 -11.05
CA ASP A 503 1.00 -12.33 -12.50
C ASP A 503 -0.31 -12.64 -13.24
N LEU A 504 -1.12 -13.57 -12.72
CA LEU A 504 -2.44 -13.85 -13.28
C LEU A 504 -3.33 -12.59 -13.25
N LYS A 505 -3.37 -11.87 -12.12
CA LYS A 505 -4.11 -10.61 -11.99
C LYS A 505 -3.61 -9.57 -13.00
N ARG A 506 -2.30 -9.39 -13.12
CA ARG A 506 -1.68 -8.46 -14.08
C ARG A 506 -2.02 -8.79 -15.53
N PHE A 507 -2.00 -10.08 -15.88
CA PHE A 507 -2.40 -10.53 -17.21
C PHE A 507 -3.85 -10.17 -17.52
N LEU A 508 -4.78 -10.40 -16.59
CA LEU A 508 -6.19 -10.04 -16.76
C LEU A 508 -6.38 -8.52 -16.86
N PHE A 509 -5.66 -7.75 -16.05
CA PHE A 509 -5.67 -6.28 -16.10
C PHE A 509 -5.13 -5.75 -17.42
N LEU A 510 -4.11 -6.39 -18.01
CA LEU A 510 -3.61 -6.06 -19.34
C LEU A 510 -4.68 -6.31 -20.41
N LEU A 511 -5.38 -7.45 -20.36
CA LEU A 511 -6.49 -7.72 -21.29
C LEU A 511 -7.62 -6.70 -21.16
N TYR A 512 -7.93 -6.27 -19.94
CA TYR A 512 -8.90 -5.22 -19.68
C TYR A 512 -8.46 -3.87 -20.26
N ILE A 513 -7.23 -3.43 -20.01
CA ILE A 513 -6.69 -2.18 -20.57
C ILE A 513 -6.72 -2.23 -22.10
N GLN A 514 -6.30 -3.33 -22.72
CA GLN A 514 -6.37 -3.50 -24.17
C GLN A 514 -7.80 -3.48 -24.72
N ARG A 515 -8.82 -3.78 -23.89
CA ARG A 515 -10.24 -3.63 -24.28
C ARG A 515 -10.59 -2.14 -24.29
N LEU A 516 -10.29 -1.44 -23.20
CA LEU A 516 -10.59 -0.01 -23.04
C LEU A 516 -9.88 0.88 -24.08
N LEU A 517 -8.68 0.50 -24.54
CA LEU A 517 -7.95 1.26 -25.56
C LEU A 517 -8.41 1.00 -27.01
N LYS A 518 -9.23 -0.03 -27.21
CA LYS A 518 -9.83 -0.39 -28.51
C LYS A 518 -11.26 0.15 -28.67
N SER A 519 -12.00 0.32 -27.56
CA SER A 519 -13.23 1.10 -27.50
C SER A 519 -12.94 2.57 -27.66
#